data_AF-A0A5C0F4P8-F1
#
_entry.id   AF-A0A5C0F4P8-F1
#
_cell.length_a   1.000
_cell.length_b   1.000
_cell.length_c   1.000
_cell.angle_alpha   90.00
_cell.angle_beta   90.00
_cell.angle_gamma   90.00
#
_symmetry.space_group_name_H-M   'P 1'
#
loop_
_entity.id
_entity.type
_entity.pdbx_description
1 polymer ?
#
loop_
_entity_poly.entity_id
_entity_poly.type
_entity_poly.pdbx_seq_one_letter_code
_entity_poly.pdbx_strand_id
1 'polypeptide(L)'
;APGHRDFIKNMITGTSQADCAVLIVAAGTGEFEAGISKNGQTREHALLAFTLGVKQLIVGVNKMDSTEPPYSETRFEEIKKEVSSYIKKIGYNPVAVAFVPISGWHGDNMLEP
;
A
#
# COMPACT_ATOMS: atom_id res chain seq x y z
N ALA A 1 14.24 4.68 -2.44
CA ALA A 1 14.08 4.16 -1.07
C ALA A 1 13.62 5.30 -0.15
N PRO A 2 12.64 5.09 0.74
CA PRO A 2 12.10 6.14 1.61
C PRO A 2 13.12 6.47 2.73
N GLY A 3 13.37 7.76 3.02
CA GLY A 3 14.25 8.17 4.11
C GLY A 3 15.16 9.39 3.89
N HIS A 4 15.06 10.09 2.75
CA HIS A 4 15.85 11.32 2.50
C HIS A 4 14.95 12.55 2.36
N ARG A 5 15.40 13.73 2.81
CA ARG A 5 14.63 15.00 2.74
C ARG A 5 14.18 15.36 1.33
N ASP A 6 14.87 14.86 0.31
CA ASP A 6 14.52 15.04 -1.11
C ASP A 6 13.47 14.04 -1.63
N PHE A 7 13.02 13.08 -0.82
CA PHE A 7 12.04 12.06 -1.22
C PHE A 7 10.68 12.67 -1.50
N ILE A 8 10.23 13.63 -0.69
CA ILE A 8 8.96 14.35 -0.91
C ILE A 8 9.04 15.13 -2.24
N LYS A 9 10.15 15.80 -2.51
CA LYS A 9 10.34 16.61 -3.73
C LYS A 9 10.36 15.74 -4.99
N ASN A 10 11.08 14.62 -4.95
CA ASN A 10 11.15 13.66 -6.04
C ASN A 10 9.83 12.87 -6.22
N MET A 11 9.10 12.62 -5.12
CA MET A 11 7.78 12.02 -5.18
C MET A 11 6.78 12.99 -5.81
N ILE A 12 6.82 14.29 -5.49
CA ILE A 12 5.94 15.31 -6.12
C ILE A 12 6.18 15.41 -7.63
N THR A 13 7.43 15.46 -8.09
CA THR A 13 7.74 15.54 -9.52
C THR A 13 7.48 14.23 -10.27
N GLY A 14 7.63 13.07 -9.63
CA GLY A 14 7.34 11.77 -10.25
C GLY A 14 5.85 11.43 -10.27
N THR A 15 5.11 11.80 -9.22
CA THR A 15 3.69 11.46 -9.07
C THR A 15 2.80 12.42 -9.86
N SER A 16 3.27 13.64 -10.17
CA SER A 16 2.54 14.59 -11.03
C SER A 16 2.38 14.13 -12.48
N GLN A 17 3.15 13.12 -12.92
CA GLN A 17 3.01 12.48 -14.22
C GLN A 17 2.57 11.01 -14.12
N ALA A 18 2.26 10.52 -12.91
CA ALA A 18 1.87 9.14 -12.72
C ALA A 18 0.39 8.94 -13.03
N ASP A 19 0.08 8.06 -13.99
CA ASP A 19 -1.29 7.64 -14.27
C ASP A 19 -1.82 6.65 -13.22
N CYS A 20 -0.91 5.91 -12.57
CA CYS A 20 -1.20 4.92 -11.54
C CYS A 20 -0.15 4.95 -10.42
N ALA A 21 -0.58 4.71 -9.18
CA ALA A 21 0.29 4.56 -8.02
C ALA A 21 0.20 3.13 -7.48
N VAL A 22 1.34 2.61 -7.01
CA VAL A 22 1.41 1.34 -6.30
C VAL A 22 1.75 1.63 -4.84
N LEU A 23 0.84 1.26 -3.94
CA LEU A 23 0.99 1.39 -2.50
C LEU A 23 1.35 0.04 -1.90
N ILE A 24 2.55 -0.07 -1.35
CA ILE A 24 3.00 -1.29 -0.68
C ILE A 24 2.69 -1.22 0.81
N VAL A 25 2.04 -2.26 1.33
CA VAL A 25 1.62 -2.41 2.72
C VAL A 25 2.21 -3.70 3.27
N ALA A 26 2.91 -3.67 4.40
CA ALA A 26 3.41 -4.89 5.04
C ALA A 26 2.29 -5.64 5.77
N ALA A 27 2.23 -6.96 5.63
CA ALA A 27 1.25 -7.83 6.28
C ALA A 27 1.65 -8.28 7.69
N GLY A 28 2.95 -8.16 8.01
CA GLY A 28 3.51 -8.54 9.30
C GLY A 28 2.79 -7.87 10.47
N THR A 29 2.60 -8.63 11.55
CA THR A 29 2.00 -8.15 12.79
C THR A 29 2.88 -7.05 13.39
N GLY A 30 2.29 -5.89 13.69
CA GLY A 30 2.97 -4.69 14.17
C GLY A 30 3.43 -3.76 13.04
N GLU A 31 3.89 -4.29 11.90
CA GLU A 31 4.31 -3.47 10.75
C GLU A 31 3.11 -2.81 10.05
N PHE A 32 2.03 -3.58 9.86
CA PHE A 32 0.78 -3.07 9.30
C PHE A 32 0.21 -1.95 10.16
N GLU A 33 0.12 -2.19 11.46
CA GLU A 33 -0.45 -1.29 12.46
C GLU A 33 0.38 0.00 12.55
N ALA A 34 1.71 -0.09 12.47
CA ALA A 34 2.59 1.06 12.42
C ALA A 34 2.39 1.87 11.12
N GLY A 35 2.27 1.19 9.97
CA GLY A 35 2.08 1.81 8.66
C GLY A 35 0.74 2.51 8.50
N ILE A 36 -0.33 1.94 9.05
CA ILE A 36 -1.68 2.54 9.08
C ILE A 36 -1.90 3.43 10.31
N SER A 37 -0.91 3.62 11.18
CA SER A 37 -1.04 4.56 12.30
C SER A 37 -1.17 6.01 11.84
N LYS A 38 -1.53 6.94 12.74
CA LYS A 38 -1.62 8.38 12.42
C LYS A 38 -0.30 8.97 11.91
N ASN A 39 0.83 8.42 12.34
CA ASN A 39 2.16 8.83 11.92
C ASN A 39 2.76 7.88 10.86
N GLY A 40 1.93 6.97 10.34
CA GLY A 40 2.36 5.94 9.41
C GLY A 40 2.51 6.48 7.99
N GLN A 41 3.58 6.06 7.32
CA GLN A 41 3.93 6.51 5.98
C GLN A 41 2.94 6.06 4.90
N THR A 42 2.28 4.91 5.08
CA THR A 42 1.27 4.39 4.14
C THR A 42 0.11 5.38 3.97
N ARG A 43 -0.26 6.06 5.07
CA ARG A 43 -1.31 7.08 5.06
C ARG A 43 -0.91 8.34 4.31
N GLU A 44 0.27 8.84 4.61
CA GLU A 44 0.82 10.05 3.99
C GLU A 44 1.02 9.86 2.49
N HIS A 45 1.58 8.72 2.06
CA HIS A 45 1.78 8.40 0.65
C HIS A 45 0.46 8.28 -0.12
N ALA A 46 -0.57 7.64 0.44
CA ALA A 46 -1.86 7.50 -0.21
C ALA A 46 -2.56 8.86 -0.40
N LEU A 47 -2.47 9.75 0.60
CA LEU A 47 -3.02 11.09 0.54
C LEU A 47 -2.27 11.97 -0.47
N LEU A 48 -0.93 11.90 -0.48
CA LEU A 48 -0.10 12.62 -1.44
C LEU A 48 -0.41 12.19 -2.88
N ALA A 49 -0.50 10.88 -3.14
CA ALA A 49 -0.88 10.36 -4.46
C ALA A 49 -2.23 10.90 -4.94
N PHE A 50 -3.21 10.98 -4.04
CA PHE A 50 -4.54 11.51 -4.38
C PHE A 50 -4.50 13.01 -4.68
N THR A 51 -3.76 13.76 -3.85
CA THR A 51 -3.61 15.22 -3.98
C THR A 51 -2.89 15.60 -5.28
N LEU A 52 -1.97 14.74 -5.73
CA LEU A 52 -1.22 14.91 -6.98
C LEU A 52 -2.00 14.46 -8.23
N GLY A 53 -3.24 13.98 -8.06
CA GLY A 53 -4.15 13.69 -9.18
C GLY A 53 -4.13 12.24 -9.66
N VAL A 54 -3.43 11.34 -8.96
CA VAL A 54 -3.41 9.92 -9.33
C VAL A 54 -4.74 9.29 -8.96
N LYS A 55 -5.51 8.87 -9.96
CA LYS A 55 -6.84 8.27 -9.77
C LYS A 55 -6.80 6.75 -9.66
N GLN A 56 -5.78 6.11 -10.23
CA GLN A 56 -5.61 4.66 -10.18
C GLN A 56 -4.62 4.28 -9.08
N LEU A 57 -5.05 3.43 -8.17
CA LEU A 57 -4.25 2.95 -7.06
C LEU A 57 -4.29 1.43 -7.03
N ILE A 58 -3.13 0.82 -6.89
CA ILE A 58 -2.97 -0.62 -6.65
C ILE A 58 -2.35 -0.79 -5.26
N VAL A 59 -2.90 -1.68 -4.45
CA VAL A 59 -2.38 -1.99 -3.12
C VAL A 59 -1.71 -3.36 -3.14
N GLY A 60 -0.39 -3.38 -2.95
CA GLY A 60 0.39 -4.60 -2.78
C GLY A 60 0.56 -4.93 -1.31
N VAL A 61 -0.02 -6.02 -0.83
CA VAL A 61 0.13 -6.51 0.55
C VAL A 61 1.35 -7.43 0.60
N ASN A 62 2.49 -6.88 1.03
CA ASN A 62 3.80 -7.53 1.05
C ASN A 62 4.07 -8.28 2.35
N LYS A 63 5.06 -9.20 2.34
CA LYS A 63 5.46 -10.05 3.47
C LYS A 63 4.36 -10.99 3.97
N MET A 64 3.55 -11.52 3.06
CA MET A 64 2.53 -12.52 3.40
C MET A 64 3.13 -13.82 3.97
N ASP A 65 4.38 -14.12 3.66
CA ASP A 65 5.15 -15.21 4.27
C ASP A 65 5.36 -15.03 5.79
N SER A 66 5.43 -13.78 6.25
CA SER A 66 5.73 -13.41 7.63
C SER A 66 4.47 -13.26 8.50
N THR A 67 3.28 -13.59 7.98
CA THR A 67 2.07 -13.62 8.80
C THR A 67 2.05 -14.86 9.68
N GLU A 68 1.30 -14.84 10.77
CA GLU A 68 1.09 -16.01 11.63
C GLU A 68 -0.38 -16.44 11.55
N PRO A 69 -0.72 -17.59 10.91
CA PRO A 69 0.13 -18.48 10.13
C PRO A 69 0.61 -17.86 8.79
N PRO A 70 1.67 -18.40 8.15
CA PRO A 70 2.15 -17.89 6.85
C PRO A 70 1.04 -17.92 5.79
N TYR A 71 0.97 -16.88 4.96
CA TYR A 71 -0.05 -16.68 3.93
C TYR A 71 -1.48 -16.74 4.48
N SER A 72 -1.71 -16.16 5.65
CA SER A 72 -3.04 -16.13 6.28
C SER A 72 -4.01 -15.26 5.48
N GLU A 73 -5.02 -15.90 4.88
CA GLU A 73 -6.12 -15.21 4.19
C GLU A 73 -6.89 -14.28 5.14
N THR A 74 -7.10 -14.71 6.38
CA THR A 74 -7.75 -13.88 7.42
C THR A 74 -7.02 -12.56 7.63
N ARG A 75 -5.68 -12.58 7.65
CA ARG A 75 -4.86 -11.38 7.81
C ARG A 75 -4.95 -10.48 6.58
N PHE A 76 -4.94 -11.07 5.39
CA PHE A 76 -5.11 -10.32 4.14
C PHE A 76 -6.48 -9.62 4.07
N GLU A 77 -7.57 -10.32 4.40
CA GLU A 77 -8.92 -9.74 4.40
C GLU A 77 -9.09 -8.64 5.46
N GLU A 78 -8.46 -8.78 6.64
CA GLU A 78 -8.39 -7.72 7.65
C GLU A 78 -7.71 -6.46 7.09
N ILE A 79 -6.51 -6.61 6.52
CA ILE A 79 -5.74 -5.51 5.93
C ILE A 79 -6.53 -4.85 4.79
N LYS A 80 -7.09 -5.66 3.88
CA LYS A 80 -7.89 -5.19 2.76
C LYS A 80 -9.08 -4.37 3.24
N LYS A 81 -9.79 -4.81 4.28
CA LYS A 81 -10.93 -4.09 4.85
C LYS A 81 -10.51 -2.76 5.48
N GLU A 82 -9.44 -2.76 6.27
CA GLU A 82 -8.93 -1.53 6.90
C GLU A 82 -8.43 -0.52 5.88
N VAL A 83 -7.58 -0.96 4.94
CA VAL A 83 -7.04 -0.12 3.87
C VAL A 83 -8.16 0.38 2.98
N SER A 84 -9.14 -0.45 2.61
CA SER A 84 -10.33 -0.04 1.83
C SER A 84 -11.12 1.07 2.52
N SER A 85 -11.34 0.96 3.83
CA SER A 85 -12.00 2.00 4.63
C SER A 85 -11.19 3.30 4.63
N TYR A 86 -9.87 3.19 4.69
CA TYR A 86 -8.96 4.32 4.72
C TYR A 86 -8.89 5.07 3.36
N ILE A 87 -8.66 4.35 2.26
CA ILE A 87 -8.61 4.95 0.91
C ILE A 87 -9.96 5.58 0.52
N LYS A 88 -11.07 5.01 1.00
CA LYS A 88 -12.41 5.59 0.82
C LYS A 88 -12.55 6.94 1.54
N LYS A 89 -11.94 7.10 2.72
CA LYS A 89 -11.89 8.40 3.43
C LYS A 89 -11.02 9.43 2.73
N ILE A 90 -9.95 9.00 2.06
CA ILE A 90 -9.10 9.90 1.25
C ILE A 90 -9.87 10.40 0.02
N GLY A 91 -10.67 9.54 -0.61
CA GLY A 91 -11.47 9.88 -1.79
C GLY A 91 -11.34 8.88 -2.95
N TYR A 92 -10.57 7.79 -2.79
CA TYR A 92 -10.50 6.72 -3.78
C TYR A 92 -11.75 5.84 -3.77
N ASN A 93 -12.08 5.27 -4.93
CA ASN A 93 -13.10 4.24 -5.02
C ASN A 93 -12.48 2.86 -4.70
N PRO A 94 -12.83 2.22 -3.57
CA PRO A 94 -12.23 0.94 -3.19
C PRO A 94 -12.56 -0.20 -4.18
N VAL A 95 -13.62 -0.08 -4.98
CA VAL A 95 -13.98 -1.06 -6.01
C VAL A 95 -13.01 -1.02 -7.20
N ALA A 96 -12.42 0.14 -7.47
CA ALA A 96 -11.46 0.32 -8.56
C ALA A 96 -10.01 0.00 -8.13
N VAL A 97 -9.77 -0.25 -6.84
CA VAL A 97 -8.44 -0.52 -6.29
C VAL A 97 -8.22 -2.01 -6.21
N ALA A 98 -7.21 -2.50 -6.93
CA ALA A 98 -6.78 -3.89 -6.86
C ALA A 98 -5.93 -4.12 -5.60
N PHE A 99 -6.23 -5.19 -4.87
CA PHE A 99 -5.44 -5.67 -3.74
C PHE A 99 -4.72 -6.95 -4.15
N VAL A 100 -3.39 -6.94 -4.13
CA VAL A 100 -2.56 -8.07 -4.56
C VAL A 100 -1.71 -8.53 -3.37
N PRO A 101 -1.90 -9.75 -2.85
CA PRO A 101 -0.98 -10.32 -1.86
C PRO A 101 0.34 -10.68 -2.56
N ILE A 102 1.46 -10.17 -2.08
CA ILE A 102 2.81 -10.41 -2.63
C ILE A 102 3.75 -10.86 -1.52
N SER A 103 4.78 -11.64 -1.88
CA SER A 103 5.96 -11.82 -1.03
C SER A 103 7.20 -11.39 -1.80
N GLY A 104 7.75 -10.24 -1.43
CA GLY A 104 8.97 -9.72 -2.05
C GLY A 104 10.24 -10.53 -1.75
N TRP A 105 10.21 -11.41 -0.74
CA TRP A 105 11.35 -12.26 -0.40
C TRP A 105 11.35 -13.57 -1.20
N HIS A 106 10.17 -14.15 -1.47
CA HIS A 106 10.03 -15.39 -2.23
C HIS A 106 9.72 -15.16 -3.72
N GLY A 107 9.30 -13.95 -4.10
CA GLY A 107 8.88 -13.63 -5.47
C GLY A 107 7.45 -14.05 -5.79
N ASP A 108 6.69 -14.51 -4.78
CA ASP A 108 5.33 -14.99 -4.96
C ASP A 108 4.42 -13.84 -5.42
N ASN A 109 3.61 -14.14 -6.46
CA ASN A 109 2.63 -13.25 -7.04
C ASN A 109 3.21 -11.97 -7.72
N MET A 110 4.51 -11.97 -8.06
CA MET A 110 5.16 -10.87 -8.79
C MET A 110 5.24 -11.07 -10.31
N LEU A 111 5.30 -12.33 -10.78
CA LEU A 111 5.43 -12.67 -12.21
C LEU A 111 4.53 -13.84 -12.65
N GLU A 112 4.15 -14.73 -11.73
CA GLU A 112 3.23 -15.84 -11.97
C GLU A 112 2.13 -15.86 -10.88
N PRO A 113 0.88 -16.21 -11.25
CA PRO A 113 -0.29 -16.19 -10.36
C PRO A 113 -0.33 -17.34 -9.33
#